data_AF-A0A930MEK0-F1
#
_entry.id   AF-A0A930MEK0-F1
#
_cell.length_a   1.000
_cell.length_b   1.000
_cell.length_c   1.000
_cell.angle_alpha   90.00
_cell.angle_beta   90.00
_cell.angle_gamma   90.00
#
_symmetry.space_group_name_H-M   'P 1'
#
loop_
_entity.id
_entity.type
_entity.pdbx_description
1 polymer ?
#
loop_
_entity_poly.entity_id
_entity_poly.type
_entity_poly.pdbx_seq_one_letter_code
_entity_poly.pdbx_strand_id
1 'polypeptide(L)'
;MWRKLFGGDAEHKPASSKEPASPGLSVPQNMLPRHIAIVMDGNGRWATAKGSSRSAGHEAGARTLKRIVRAASDMGIEVLTVYAFSTENWKRPHRE
;
A
#
# COMPACT_ATOMS: atom_id res chain seq x y z
N MET A 1 -25.43 -7.32 48.03
CA MET A 1 -24.41 -6.66 48.88
C MET A 1 -23.00 -6.64 48.27
N TRP A 2 -22.78 -7.12 47.03
CA TRP A 2 -21.47 -7.13 46.36
C TRP A 2 -21.35 -6.13 45.18
N ARG A 3 -22.47 -5.55 44.72
CA ARG A 3 -22.56 -4.56 43.62
C ARG A 3 -22.12 -3.12 43.97
N LYS A 4 -21.63 -2.88 45.19
CA LYS A 4 -21.15 -1.57 45.68
C LYS A 4 -19.68 -1.56 46.09
N LEU A 5 -18.98 -2.70 46.00
CA LEU A 5 -17.55 -2.82 46.29
C LEU A 5 -16.68 -2.97 45.03
N PHE A 6 -17.27 -3.39 43.91
CA PHE A 6 -16.62 -3.45 42.60
C PHE A 6 -17.41 -2.57 41.66
N GLY A 7 -16.98 -1.32 41.54
CA GLY A 7 -17.68 -0.27 40.83
C GLY A 7 -17.90 -0.60 39.35
N GLY A 8 -19.10 -0.20 38.88
CA GLY A 8 -19.40 0.24 37.52
C GLY A 8 -19.00 -0.67 36.36
N ASP A 9 -20.01 -1.20 35.67
CA ASP A 9 -19.86 -1.67 34.29
C ASP A 9 -19.47 -0.48 33.41
N ALA A 10 -18.17 -0.19 33.33
CA ALA A 10 -17.64 0.69 32.31
C ALA A 10 -17.72 -0.07 30.98
N GLU A 11 -18.74 0.23 30.18
CA GLU A 11 -18.79 -0.19 28.79
C GLU A 11 -17.45 0.11 28.11
N HIS A 12 -16.82 -0.94 27.59
CA HIS A 12 -15.64 -0.82 26.77
C HIS A 12 -16.05 -0.21 25.43
N LYS A 13 -16.09 1.12 25.37
CA LYS A 13 -16.27 1.86 24.13
C LYS A 13 -14.99 1.68 23.31
N PRO A 14 -15.01 1.01 22.14
CA PRO A 14 -13.81 0.96 21.32
C PRO A 14 -13.44 2.40 20.95
N ALA A 15 -12.17 2.74 21.11
CA ALA A 15 -11.62 4.03 20.75
C ALA A 15 -11.94 4.30 19.28
N SER A 16 -12.91 5.19 19.03
CA SER A 16 -13.18 5.75 17.71
C SER A 16 -12.10 6.80 17.42
N SER A 17 -10.89 6.35 17.10
CA SER A 17 -9.84 7.20 16.55
C SER A 17 -9.74 6.98 15.05
N LYS A 18 -10.71 7.51 14.31
CA LYS A 18 -10.42 7.99 12.96
C LYS A 18 -10.31 9.50 13.07
N GLU A 19 -9.11 9.98 13.36
CA GLU A 19 -8.77 11.35 12.99
C GLU A 19 -9.13 11.54 11.51
N PRO A 20 -9.85 12.61 11.14
CA PRO A 20 -10.24 12.79 9.76
C PRO A 20 -8.98 12.93 8.92
N ALA A 21 -8.84 12.02 7.95
CA ALA A 21 -7.85 12.14 6.90
C ALA A 21 -7.94 13.56 6.30
N SER A 22 -6.77 14.14 6.01
CA SER A 22 -6.58 15.50 5.53
C SER A 22 -7.62 15.90 4.45
N PRO A 23 -8.12 17.14 4.43
CA PRO A 23 -9.33 17.54 3.68
C PRO A 23 -9.19 17.58 2.14
N GLY A 24 -8.20 16.93 1.55
CA GLY A 24 -7.97 16.89 0.11
C GLY A 24 -8.30 15.53 -0.49
N LEU A 25 -9.49 15.40 -1.09
CA LEU A 25 -10.01 14.21 -1.79
C LEU A 25 -10.27 12.98 -0.89
N SER A 26 -11.38 12.99 -0.16
CA SER A 26 -12.04 11.73 0.17
C SER A 26 -12.84 11.26 -1.05
N VAL A 27 -12.40 10.18 -1.68
CA VAL A 27 -13.21 9.50 -2.71
C VAL A 27 -14.26 8.68 -1.97
N PRO A 28 -15.57 8.85 -2.24
CA PRO A 28 -16.60 8.01 -1.66
C PRO A 28 -16.28 6.52 -1.88
N GLN A 29 -16.46 5.70 -0.85
CA GLN A 29 -16.09 4.28 -0.89
C GLN A 29 -16.76 3.51 -2.04
N ASN A 30 -18.01 3.86 -2.36
CA ASN A 30 -18.76 3.29 -3.49
C ASN A 30 -18.26 3.74 -4.87
N MET A 31 -17.34 4.69 -4.95
CA MET A 31 -16.69 5.15 -6.18
C MET A 31 -15.28 4.59 -6.36
N LEU A 32 -14.75 3.87 -5.36
CA LEU A 32 -13.45 3.24 -5.48
C LEU A 32 -13.52 2.03 -6.43
N PRO A 33 -12.52 1.83 -7.29
CA PRO A 33 -12.46 0.65 -8.12
C PRO A 33 -12.25 -0.58 -7.24
N ARG A 34 -12.97 -1.67 -7.53
CA ARG A 34 -12.77 -2.95 -6.86
C ARG A 34 -11.41 -3.58 -7.22
N HIS A 35 -10.89 -3.28 -8.42
CA HIS A 35 -9.65 -3.85 -8.94
C HIS A 35 -8.78 -2.77 -9.59
N ILE A 36 -7.52 -2.70 -9.17
CA ILE A 36 -6.48 -1.86 -9.77
C ILE A 36 -5.38 -2.75 -10.36
N ALA A 37 -4.91 -2.43 -11.56
CA ALA A 37 -3.72 -3.01 -12.16
C ALA A 37 -2.61 -1.95 -12.31
N ILE A 38 -1.39 -2.29 -11.91
CA ILE A 38 -0.23 -1.37 -11.93
C ILE A 38 0.91 -1.99 -12.72
N VAL A 39 1.47 -1.23 -13.67
CA VAL A 39 2.74 -1.53 -14.33
C VAL A 39 3.86 -0.77 -13.61
N MET A 40 4.78 -1.49 -12.98
CA MET A 40 5.86 -0.89 -12.18
C MET A 40 7.10 -0.56 -13.03
N ASP A 41 6.94 0.32 -14.02
CA ASP A 41 8.06 0.75 -14.88
C ASP A 41 8.95 1.80 -14.19
N GLY A 42 10.18 1.93 -14.68
CA GLY A 42 11.07 3.05 -14.36
C GLY A 42 12.15 2.77 -13.32
N ASN A 43 12.15 1.60 -12.67
CA ASN A 43 13.13 1.23 -11.65
C ASN A 43 14.59 1.38 -12.14
N GLY A 44 14.88 0.89 -13.36
CA GLY A 44 16.21 1.02 -13.97
C GLY A 44 16.58 2.48 -14.28
N ARG A 45 15.67 3.26 -14.87
CA ARG A 45 15.89 4.69 -15.18
C ARG A 45 16.13 5.49 -13.90
N TRP A 46 15.37 5.20 -12.84
CA TRP A 46 15.52 5.81 -11.53
C TRP A 46 16.90 5.52 -10.92
N ALA A 47 17.37 4.27 -11.01
CA ALA A 47 18.70 3.91 -10.53
C ALA A 47 19.82 4.62 -11.32
N THR A 48 19.71 4.63 -12.66
CA THR A 48 20.68 5.31 -13.54
C THR A 48 20.76 6.81 -13.24
N ALA A 49 19.62 7.48 -13.05
CA ALA A 49 19.59 8.91 -12.69
C ALA A 49 20.27 9.22 -11.34
N LYS A 50 20.42 8.21 -10.48
CA LYS A 50 21.09 8.29 -9.18
C LYS A 50 22.51 7.71 -9.18
N GLY A 51 23.06 7.37 -10.35
CA GLY A 51 24.38 6.73 -10.44
C GLY A 51 24.45 5.37 -9.73
N SER A 52 23.32 4.69 -9.55
CA SER A 52 23.20 3.43 -8.81
C SER A 52 23.02 2.22 -9.75
N SER A 53 23.23 1.01 -9.24
CA SER A 53 23.00 -0.23 -9.99
C SER A 53 21.50 -0.46 -10.27
N ARG A 54 21.17 -1.18 -11.35
CA ARG A 54 19.77 -1.54 -11.66
C ARG A 54 19.11 -2.31 -10.51
N SER A 55 19.84 -3.21 -9.85
CA SER A 55 19.36 -3.98 -8.70
C SER A 55 18.91 -3.07 -7.55
N ALA A 56 19.60 -1.96 -7.29
CA ALA A 56 19.15 -0.95 -6.31
C ALA A 56 17.83 -0.29 -6.71
N GLY A 57 17.60 -0.11 -8.01
CA GLY A 57 16.32 0.33 -8.56
C GLY A 57 15.20 -0.69 -8.32
N HIS A 58 15.46 -1.97 -8.54
CA HIS A 58 14.49 -3.04 -8.26
C HIS A 58 14.14 -3.12 -6.77
N GLU A 59 15.13 -2.97 -5.89
CA GLU A 59 14.92 -2.94 -4.44
C GLU A 59 14.06 -1.74 -4.00
N ALA A 60 14.29 -0.57 -4.60
CA ALA A 60 13.44 0.61 -4.40
C ALA A 60 12.01 0.39 -4.92
N GLY A 61 11.86 -0.30 -6.05
CA GLY A 61 10.57 -0.74 -6.59
C GLY A 61 9.82 -1.65 -5.60
N ALA A 62 10.49 -2.64 -5.03
CA ALA A 62 9.91 -3.54 -4.04
C ALA A 62 9.42 -2.81 -2.77
N ARG A 63 10.21 -1.86 -2.25
CA ARG A 63 9.78 -0.99 -1.15
C ARG A 63 8.56 -0.15 -1.50
N THR A 64 8.50 0.34 -2.74
CA THR A 64 7.36 1.12 -3.24
C THR A 64 6.10 0.27 -3.31
N LEU A 65 6.19 -0.94 -3.86
CA LEU A 65 5.10 -1.89 -3.91
C LEU A 65 4.54 -2.19 -2.52
N LYS A 66 5.40 -2.39 -1.52
CA LYS A 66 4.96 -2.60 -0.12
C LYS A 66 4.11 -1.45 0.42
N ARG A 67 4.41 -0.20 0.06
CA ARG A 67 3.59 0.96 0.45
C ARG A 67 2.26 0.99 -0.29
N ILE A 68 2.26 0.68 -1.59
CA ILE A 68 1.05 0.63 -2.42
C ILE A 68 0.08 -0.44 -1.90
N VAL A 69 0.57 -1.64 -1.59
CA VAL A 69 -0.26 -2.73 -1.05
C VAL A 69 -0.95 -2.31 0.26
N ARG A 70 -0.21 -1.65 1.16
CA ARG A 70 -0.78 -1.12 2.40
C ARG A 70 -1.85 -0.07 2.13
N ALA A 71 -1.55 0.91 1.27
CA ALA A 71 -2.52 1.94 0.92
C ALA A 71 -3.78 1.37 0.26
N ALA A 72 -3.64 0.42 -0.67
CA ALA A 72 -4.77 -0.26 -1.31
C ALA A 72 -5.64 -1.00 -0.28
N SER A 73 -5.00 -1.71 0.67
CA SER A 73 -5.69 -2.38 1.78
C SER A 73 -6.42 -1.39 2.68
N ASP A 74 -5.77 -0.29 3.08
CA ASP A 74 -6.35 0.74 3.96
C ASP A 74 -7.53 1.46 3.29
N MET A 75 -7.49 1.59 1.96
CA MET A 75 -8.56 2.18 1.16
C MET A 75 -9.75 1.23 0.92
N GLY A 76 -9.58 -0.08 1.12
CA GLY A 76 -10.61 -1.09 0.84
C GLY A 76 -10.64 -1.59 -0.61
N ILE A 77 -9.54 -1.45 -1.36
CA ILE A 77 -9.42 -2.00 -2.71
C ILE A 77 -9.33 -3.53 -2.61
N GLU A 78 -10.26 -4.24 -3.25
CA GLU A 78 -10.38 -5.70 -3.13
C GLU A 78 -9.28 -6.46 -3.88
N VAL A 79 -8.86 -5.96 -5.06
CA VAL A 79 -7.89 -6.64 -5.91
C VAL A 79 -6.81 -5.67 -6.39
N LEU A 80 -5.56 -6.07 -6.22
CA LEU A 80 -4.40 -5.36 -6.78
C LEU A 80 -3.58 -6.31 -7.65
N THR A 81 -3.55 -6.05 -8.95
CA THR A 81 -2.66 -6.74 -9.89
C THR A 81 -1.43 -5.89 -10.16
N VAL A 82 -0.27 -6.52 -10.14
CA VAL A 82 1.00 -5.81 -10.33
C VAL A 82 1.82 -6.52 -11.39
N TYR A 83 2.25 -5.78 -12.40
CA TYR A 83 3.11 -6.32 -13.44
C TYR A 83 4.56 -6.33 -12.96
N ALA A 84 4.94 -7.38 -12.25
CA ALA A 84 6.27 -7.52 -11.64
C ALA A 84 7.34 -8.00 -12.63
N PHE A 85 6.96 -8.82 -13.61
CA PHE A 85 7.85 -9.35 -14.65
C PHE A 85 7.05 -9.67 -15.92
N SER A 86 7.56 -9.30 -17.09
CA SER A 86 6.93 -9.48 -18.39
C SER A 86 7.67 -10.51 -19.26
N THR A 87 6.97 -11.07 -20.24
CA THR A 87 7.59 -11.91 -21.29
C THR A 87 8.68 -11.17 -22.06
N GLU A 88 8.56 -9.85 -22.21
CA GLU A 88 9.55 -9.01 -22.89
C GLU A 88 10.81 -8.82 -22.05
N ASN A 89 10.76 -9.03 -20.72
CA ASN A 89 11.93 -8.96 -19.86
C ASN A 89 12.97 -10.05 -20.17
N TRP A 90 12.57 -11.17 -20.77
CA TRP A 90 13.51 -12.19 -21.25
C TRP A 90 14.47 -11.69 -22.34
N LYS A 91 14.14 -10.60 -23.04
CA LYS A 91 15.00 -9.99 -24.07
C LYS A 91 16.10 -9.10 -23.48
N ARG A 92 16.11 -8.90 -22.16
CA ARG A 92 17.09 -8.05 -21.48
C ARG A 92 18.44 -8.77 -21.32
N PRO A 93 19.55 -8.03 -21.16
CA PRO A 93 20.86 -8.64 -20.96
C PRO A 93 20.88 -9.59 -19.76
N HIS A 94 21.61 -10.70 -19.85
CA HIS A 94 21.72 -11.71 -18.78
C HIS A 94 22.30 -11.19 -17.44
N ARG A 95 22.87 -9.98 -17.42
CA ARG A 95 23.39 -9.30 -16.22
C ARG A 95 22.55 -8.08 -15.81
N GLU A 96 21.21 -8.19 -15.81
CA GLU A 96 20.40 -7.32 -14.94
C GLU A 96 20.55 -7.70 -13.46
#